data_AF-A0A932HE76-F1
#
_entry.id   AF-A0A932HE76-F1
#
_cell.length_a   1.000
_cell.length_b   1.000
_cell.length_c   1.000
_cell.angle_alpha   90.00
_cell.angle_beta   90.00
_cell.angle_gamma   90.00
#
_symmetry.space_group_name_H-M   'P 1'
#
loop_
_entity.id
_entity.type
_entity.pdbx_description
1 polymer ?
#
loop_
_entity_poly.entity_id
_entity_poly.type
_entity_poly.pdbx_seq_one_letter_code
_entity_poly.pdbx_strand_id
1 'polypeptide(L)'
;MDVTRRAHGPTTCHVAGRLFILRDGLWTDLWHADSLRVARIEPFSDAYFALLERLPELKAYWSELDRVLVSGKRVSIALDLSGVATLGTAELDRLARDFRGR
;
A
#
# COMPACT_ATOMS: atom_id res chain seq x y z
N MET A 1 -29.31 -28.91 9.03
CA MET A 1 -29.34 -27.48 9.37
C MET A 1 -28.43 -26.78 8.37
N ASP A 2 -29.04 -26.14 7.38
CA ASP A 2 -28.34 -25.55 6.25
C ASP A 2 -27.92 -24.12 6.63
N VAL A 3 -26.65 -23.93 6.97
CA VAL A 3 -26.10 -22.57 7.12
C VAL A 3 -25.64 -22.16 5.73
N THR A 4 -26.54 -21.48 5.02
CA THR A 4 -26.22 -20.78 3.78
C THR A 4 -25.09 -19.79 4.06
N ARG A 5 -23.86 -20.19 3.70
CA ARG A 5 -22.70 -19.29 3.61
C ARG A 5 -23.07 -18.22 2.60
N ARG A 6 -23.58 -17.08 3.06
CA ARG A 6 -23.60 -15.86 2.25
C ARG A 6 -22.15 -15.64 1.83
N ALA A 7 -21.85 -15.86 0.56
CA ALA A 7 -20.64 -15.33 -0.03
C ALA A 7 -20.75 -13.81 0.12
N HIS A 8 -20.11 -13.27 1.15
CA HIS A 8 -19.93 -11.83 1.23
C HIS A 8 -19.04 -11.51 0.05
N GLY A 9 -19.54 -10.68 -0.86
CA GLY A 9 -18.72 -10.14 -1.94
C GLY A 9 -17.44 -9.51 -1.37
N PRO A 10 -16.42 -9.28 -2.21
CA PRO A 10 -15.18 -8.69 -1.75
C PRO A 10 -15.44 -7.43 -0.91
N THR A 11 -14.84 -7.35 0.28
CA THR A 11 -14.95 -6.17 1.13
C THR A 11 -14.19 -5.02 0.48
N THR A 12 -14.86 -3.89 0.25
CA THR A 12 -14.29 -2.74 -0.43
C THR A 12 -14.39 -1.47 0.42
N CYS A 13 -13.45 -0.54 0.28
CA CYS A 13 -13.53 0.78 0.90
C CYS A 13 -13.00 1.88 -0.04
N HIS A 14 -13.52 3.10 0.14
CA HIS A 14 -13.03 4.30 -0.56
C HIS A 14 -12.22 5.17 0.41
N VAL A 15 -10.99 5.50 0.03
CA VAL A 15 -10.10 6.39 0.81
C VAL A 15 -9.44 7.36 -0.14
N ALA A 16 -9.54 8.67 0.14
CA ALA A 16 -8.93 9.75 -0.63
C ALA A 16 -9.03 9.58 -2.17
N GLY A 17 -10.23 9.25 -2.66
CA GLY A 17 -10.52 9.10 -4.09
C GLY A 17 -10.07 7.78 -4.74
N ARG A 18 -9.55 6.82 -3.96
CA ARG A 18 -9.20 5.48 -4.44
C ARG A 18 -10.13 4.42 -3.86
N LEU A 19 -10.32 3.34 -4.61
CA LEU A 19 -11.08 2.16 -4.20
C LEU A 19 -10.09 1.04 -3.85
N PHE A 20 -10.24 0.48 -2.65
CA PHE A 20 -9.46 -0.64 -2.16
C PHE A 20 -10.34 -1.87 -2.00
N ILE A 21 -9.75 -3.05 -2.22
CA ILE A 21 -10.37 -4.35 -1.98
C ILE A 21 -9.55 -5.11 -0.94
N LEU A 22 -10.20 -5.65 0.08
CA LEU A 22 -9.56 -6.50 1.07
C LEU A 22 -9.28 -7.89 0.46
N ARG A 23 -8.00 -8.26 0.37
CA ARG A 23 -7.52 -9.56 -0.12
C ARG A 23 -6.61 -10.16 0.92
N ASP A 24 -6.96 -11.33 1.45
CA ASP A 24 -6.14 -12.05 2.46
C ASP A 24 -5.69 -11.17 3.66
N GLY A 25 -6.56 -10.24 4.09
CA GLY A 25 -6.26 -9.30 5.18
C GLY A 25 -5.41 -8.08 4.80
N LEU A 26 -5.15 -7.87 3.52
CA LEU A 26 -4.44 -6.72 2.95
C LEU A 26 -5.39 -5.87 2.09
N TRP A 27 -5.55 -4.59 2.43
CA TRP A 27 -6.25 -3.64 1.58
C TRP A 27 -5.43 -3.37 0.33
N THR A 28 -5.90 -3.85 -0.82
CA THR A 28 -5.20 -3.72 -2.09
C THR A 28 -5.88 -2.66 -2.94
N ASP A 29 -5.15 -1.63 -3.32
CA ASP A 29 -5.59 -0.63 -4.29
C ASP A 29 -6.04 -1.32 -5.58
N LEU A 30 -7.24 -1.00 -6.06
CA LEU A 30 -7.81 -1.61 -7.26
C LEU A 30 -6.96 -1.36 -8.53
N TRP A 31 -6.12 -0.32 -8.53
CA TRP A 31 -5.18 -0.05 -9.62
C TRP A 31 -3.87 -0.80 -9.51
N HIS A 32 -3.69 -1.65 -8.50
CA HIS A 32 -2.55 -2.56 -8.47
C HIS A 32 -2.68 -3.60 -9.58
N ALA A 33 -1.62 -3.77 -10.36
CA ALA A 33 -1.46 -4.86 -11.30
C ALA A 33 -0.35 -5.78 -10.81
N ASP A 34 -0.56 -7.10 -10.91
CA ASP A 34 0.38 -8.12 -10.42
C ASP A 34 1.78 -8.02 -11.05
N SER A 35 1.90 -7.36 -12.20
CA SER A 35 3.19 -7.09 -12.87
C SER A 35 4.03 -6.00 -12.20
N LEU A 36 3.45 -5.19 -11.31
CA LEU A 36 4.17 -4.12 -10.61
C LEU A 36 4.99 -4.70 -9.47
N ARG A 37 6.27 -4.31 -9.40
CA ARG A 37 7.10 -4.55 -8.21
C ARG A 37 6.40 -4.00 -6.97
N VAL A 38 6.39 -4.76 -5.88
CA VAL A 38 5.90 -4.31 -4.58
C VAL A 38 7.08 -4.04 -3.64
N ALA A 39 7.21 -2.79 -3.19
CA ALA A 39 8.12 -2.44 -2.10
C ALA A 39 7.38 -2.57 -0.77
N ARG A 40 7.88 -3.42 0.13
CA ARG A 40 7.29 -3.66 1.46
C ARG A 40 8.02 -2.83 2.50
N ILE A 41 7.29 -2.02 3.24
CA ILE A 41 7.80 -1.07 4.22
C ILE A 41 7.21 -1.41 5.58
N GLU A 42 8.06 -1.46 6.59
CA GLU A 42 7.60 -1.70 7.96
C GLU A 42 6.84 -0.48 8.49
N PRO A 43 5.60 -0.63 8.98
CA PRO A 43 4.84 0.47 9.58
C PRO A 43 5.60 1.13 10.73
N PHE A 44 5.52 2.47 10.81
CA PHE A 44 6.14 3.27 11.89
C PHE A 44 7.66 3.15 12.03
N SER A 45 8.35 2.64 11.01
CA SER A 45 9.82 2.60 10.92
C SER A 45 10.43 3.90 10.38
N ASP A 46 11.76 3.99 10.38
CA ASP A 46 12.47 5.11 9.76
C ASP A 46 12.16 5.22 8.26
N ALA A 47 12.10 4.08 7.55
CA ALA A 47 11.73 4.03 6.14
C ALA A 47 10.30 4.52 5.90
N TYR A 48 9.37 4.20 6.80
CA TYR A 48 7.98 4.66 6.74
C TYR A 48 7.90 6.19 6.81
N PHE A 49 8.52 6.79 7.83
CA PHE A 49 8.48 8.24 8.00
C PHE A 49 9.25 8.96 6.89
N ALA A 50 10.42 8.45 6.51
CA ALA A 50 11.19 9.01 5.41
C ALA A 50 10.42 8.96 4.09
N LEU A 51 9.65 7.89 3.82
CA LEU A 51 8.81 7.82 2.64
C LEU A 51 7.64 8.81 2.69
N LEU A 52 6.98 9.00 3.83
CA LEU A 52 5.92 10.01 3.96
C LEU A 52 6.43 11.43 3.70
N GLU A 53 7.68 11.74 4.05
CA GLU A 53 8.29 13.03 3.70
C GLU A 53 8.47 13.19 2.18
N ARG A 54 8.87 12.13 1.45
CA ARG A 54 9.08 12.19 -0.01
C ARG A 54 7.78 12.04 -0.80
N LEU A 55 6.83 11.28 -0.27
CA LEU A 55 5.54 10.90 -0.85
C LEU A 55 4.39 11.26 0.10
N PRO A 56 4.17 12.56 0.38
CA PRO A 56 3.12 13.00 1.31
C PRO A 56 1.72 12.55 0.88
N GLU A 57 1.51 12.25 -0.40
CA GLU A 57 0.27 11.67 -0.92
C GLU A 57 -0.09 10.30 -0.32
N LEU A 58 0.88 9.55 0.23
CA LEU A 58 0.61 8.26 0.88
C LEU A 58 -0.06 8.41 2.24
N LYS A 59 0.09 9.57 2.89
CA LYS A 59 -0.40 9.82 4.25
C LYS A 59 -1.89 9.54 4.38
N ALA A 60 -2.69 9.95 3.39
CA ALA A 60 -4.15 9.79 3.44
C ALA A 60 -4.59 8.32 3.46
N TYR A 61 -3.81 7.43 2.83
CA TYR A 61 -4.11 5.99 2.83
C TYR A 61 -3.59 5.33 4.10
N TRP A 62 -2.36 5.66 4.50
CA TRP A 62 -1.67 5.02 5.63
C TRP A 62 -2.19 5.45 7.00
N SER A 63 -2.88 6.60 7.10
CA SER A 63 -3.55 7.01 8.34
C SER A 63 -4.89 6.31 8.56
N GLU A 64 -5.48 5.72 7.52
CA GLU A 64 -6.81 5.11 7.58
C GLU A 64 -6.76 3.58 7.49
N LEU A 65 -5.71 3.01 6.89
CA LEU A 65 -5.60 1.58 6.61
C LEU A 65 -4.28 0.99 7.15
N ASP A 66 -4.38 0.06 8.11
CA ASP A 66 -3.22 -0.53 8.80
C ASP A 66 -2.35 -1.42 7.89
N ARG A 67 -2.99 -2.30 7.12
CA ARG A 67 -2.34 -3.20 6.15
C ARG A 67 -2.84 -2.85 4.77
N VAL A 68 -2.06 -2.08 4.02
CA VAL A 68 -2.46 -1.53 2.72
C VAL A 68 -1.34 -1.61 1.69
N LEU A 69 -1.71 -1.96 0.45
CA LEU A 69 -0.90 -1.84 -0.75
C LEU A 69 -1.49 -0.73 -1.60
N VAL A 70 -0.70 0.33 -1.81
CA VAL A 70 -1.07 1.49 -2.64
C VAL A 70 -0.34 1.41 -3.98
N SER A 71 -1.10 1.51 -5.08
CA SER A 71 -0.54 1.41 -6.43
C SER A 71 0.14 2.72 -6.85
N GLY A 72 1.37 2.63 -7.33
CA GLY A 72 2.06 3.71 -8.04
C GLY A 72 2.11 3.45 -9.55
N LYS A 73 2.84 4.28 -10.28
CA LYS A 73 2.98 4.14 -11.74
C LYS A 73 3.86 2.98 -12.16
N ARG A 74 4.97 2.73 -11.45
CA ARG A 74 5.93 1.64 -11.77
C ARG A 74 6.20 0.69 -10.61
N VAL A 75 5.82 1.09 -9.40
CA VAL A 75 5.99 0.32 -8.17
C VAL A 75 4.77 0.54 -7.30
N SER A 76 4.32 -0.52 -6.63
CA SER A 76 3.34 -0.41 -5.55
C SER A 76 4.07 -0.45 -4.21
N ILE A 77 3.53 0.23 -3.20
CA ILE A 77 4.12 0.25 -1.86
C ILE A 77 3.12 -0.37 -0.90
N ALA A 78 3.57 -1.36 -0.14
CA ALA A 78 2.78 -2.06 0.84
C ALA A 78 3.33 -1.83 2.26
N LEU A 79 2.42 -1.64 3.21
CA LEU A 79 2.71 -1.71 4.63
C LEU A 79 2.68 -3.17 5.08
N ASP A 80 3.81 -3.66 5.60
CA ASP A 80 4.01 -5.04 6.02
C ASP A 80 4.91 -5.08 7.25
N LEU A 81 4.51 -5.81 8.30
CA LEU A 81 5.28 -5.94 9.55
C LEU A 81 6.66 -6.58 9.35
N SER A 82 6.87 -7.31 8.26
CA SER A 82 8.18 -7.86 7.86
C SER A 82 8.85 -7.04 6.74
N GLY A 83 8.39 -5.80 6.54
CA GLY A 83 8.91 -4.87 5.56
C GLY A 83 10.29 -4.32 5.93
N VAL A 84 10.83 -3.49 5.03
CA VAL A 84 12.12 -2.83 5.27
C VAL A 84 11.92 -1.69 6.27
N ALA A 85 12.70 -1.71 7.36
CA ALA A 85 12.67 -0.69 8.42
C ALA A 85 13.50 0.56 8.09
N THR A 86 14.52 0.44 7.25
CA THR A 86 15.46 1.52 6.92
C THR A 86 15.80 1.49 5.44
N LEU A 87 15.76 2.64 4.78
CA LEU A 87 16.16 2.81 3.38
C LEU A 87 17.18 3.93 3.25
N GLY A 88 18.17 3.74 2.37
CA GLY A 88 19.11 4.82 2.05
C GLY A 88 18.47 5.92 1.21
N THR A 89 19.04 7.13 1.22
CA THR A 89 18.53 8.27 0.45
C THR A 89 18.33 7.96 -1.04
N ALA A 90 19.31 7.30 -1.67
CA ALA A 90 19.24 6.95 -3.09
C ALA A 90 18.10 5.96 -3.41
N GLU A 91 17.77 5.07 -2.47
CA GLU A 91 16.68 4.10 -2.60
C GLU A 91 15.33 4.79 -2.40
N LEU A 92 15.21 5.66 -1.41
CA LEU A 92 14.02 6.49 -1.18
C LEU A 92 13.68 7.33 -2.41
N ASP A 93 14.67 8.02 -2.98
CA ASP A 93 14.48 8.86 -4.16
C ASP A 93 14.08 8.05 -5.39
N ARG A 94 14.69 6.87 -5.57
CA ARG A 94 14.31 5.94 -6.64
C ARG A 94 12.87 5.46 -6.44
N LEU A 95 12.49 5.06 -5.23
CA LEU A 95 11.16 4.55 -4.94
C LEU A 95 10.10 5.63 -5.16
N ALA A 96 10.37 6.86 -4.73
CA ALA A 96 9.48 8.00 -4.95
C ALA A 96 9.28 8.32 -6.45
N ARG A 97 10.37 8.30 -7.22
CA ARG A 97 10.35 8.50 -8.68
C ARG A 97 9.56 7.40 -9.38
N ASP A 98 9.82 6.14 -9.05
CA ASP A 98 9.12 4.98 -9.61
C ASP A 98 7.61 5.03 -9.26
N PHE A 99 7.28 5.44 -8.03
CA PHE A 99 5.91 5.54 -7.58
C PHE A 99 5.13 6.61 -8.35
N ARG A 100 5.71 7.79 -8.58
CA ARG A 100 5.07 8.86 -9.37
C ARG A 100 5.19 8.66 -10.87
N GLY A 101 6.15 7.86 -11.31
CA GLY A 101 6.47 7.59 -12.71
C GLY A 101 7.26 8.70 -13.41
N ARG A 102 7.77 9.69 -12.68
CA ARG A 102 8.51 10.86 -13.16
C ARG A 102 9.64 11.21 -12.22
#